data_AF-A0A1F3A895-F1
#
_entry.id   AF-A0A1F3A895-F1
#
_cell.length_a   1.000
_cell.length_b   1.000
_cell.length_c   1.000
_cell.angle_alpha   90.00
_cell.angle_beta   90.00
_cell.angle_gamma   90.00
#
_symmetry.space_group_name_H-M   'P 1'
#
loop_
_entity.id
_entity.type
_entity.pdbx_description
1 polymer ?
#
loop_
_entity_poly.entity_id
_entity_poly.type
_entity_poly.pdbx_seq_one_letter_code
_entity_poly.pdbx_strand_id
1 'polypeptide(L)'
;MRRLTDNSEDRRSARLVLNARSLERLRPRLEDLLNRRGVADFVALDGDVSLQPGEARLEWRGGQSRRGRAEIAAAIAALFDPLDIQEMEALHERA
;
A
#
# COMPACT_ATOMS: atom_id res chain seq x y z
N MET A 1 12.37 26.31 -27.73
CA MET A 1 12.72 25.63 -26.46
C MET A 1 11.46 25.49 -25.61
N ARG A 2 10.84 24.31 -25.62
CA ARG A 2 9.67 24.00 -24.78
C ARG A 2 10.21 23.33 -23.52
N ARG A 3 10.08 23.98 -22.35
CA ARG A 3 10.48 23.43 -21.06
C ARG A 3 9.82 22.05 -20.90
N LEU A 4 10.62 20.98 -20.83
CA LEU A 4 10.18 19.73 -20.22
C LEU A 4 9.87 20.08 -18.76
N THR A 5 8.62 20.36 -18.45
CA THR A 5 8.11 20.27 -17.09
C THR A 5 8.33 18.84 -16.66
N ASP A 6 9.21 18.67 -15.68
CA ASP A 6 9.54 17.42 -15.01
C ASP A 6 8.24 16.66 -14.75
N ASN A 7 8.12 15.52 -15.44
CA ASN A 7 6.92 14.70 -15.49
C ASN A 7 6.89 13.85 -14.21
N SER A 8 6.83 14.50 -13.04
CA SER A 8 6.92 13.85 -11.73
C SER A 8 5.80 12.82 -11.52
N GLU A 9 4.67 12.99 -12.21
CA GLU A 9 3.59 11.98 -12.26
C GLU A 9 3.94 10.75 -13.10
N ASP A 10 4.80 10.90 -14.12
CA ASP A 10 5.21 9.82 -15.04
C ASP A 10 6.22 8.84 -14.41
N ARG A 11 6.91 9.27 -13.33
CA ARG A 11 7.79 8.39 -12.54
C ARG A 11 7.01 7.42 -11.66
N ARG A 12 5.81 7.80 -11.23
CA ARG A 12 4.95 6.98 -10.38
C ARG A 12 4.22 5.95 -11.21
N SER A 13 4.78 4.74 -11.26
CA SER A 13 4.29 3.64 -12.09
C SER A 13 3.02 2.97 -11.54
N ALA A 14 2.66 3.25 -10.28
CA ALA A 14 1.46 2.72 -9.64
C ALA A 14 0.69 3.78 -8.82
N ARG A 15 -0.62 3.59 -8.67
CA ARG A 15 -1.53 4.41 -7.85
C ARG A 15 -2.26 3.53 -6.84
N LEU A 16 -2.13 3.84 -5.56
CA LEU A 16 -2.94 3.28 -4.50
C LEU A 16 -4.14 4.20 -4.25
N VAL A 17 -5.30 3.75 -4.69
CA VAL A 17 -6.58 4.45 -4.58
C VAL A 17 -7.34 3.94 -3.36
N LEU A 18 -7.76 4.84 -2.49
CA LEU A 18 -8.60 4.52 -1.32
C LEU A 18 -9.86 5.38 -1.32
N ASN A 19 -10.83 5.03 -0.47
CA ASN A 19 -11.91 5.95 -0.16
C ASN A 19 -11.37 7.35 0.24
N ALA A 20 -11.87 8.42 -0.39
CA ALA A 20 -11.32 9.78 -0.23
C ALA A 20 -11.20 10.24 1.24
N ARG A 21 -12.25 10.07 2.05
CA ARG A 21 -12.23 10.43 3.49
C ARG A 21 -11.23 9.59 4.28
N SER A 22 -11.07 8.33 3.91
CA SER A 22 -10.09 7.44 4.54
C SER A 22 -8.66 7.87 4.21
N LEU A 23 -8.41 8.27 2.95
CA LEU A 23 -7.11 8.80 2.54
C LEU A 23 -6.77 10.09 3.28
N GLU A 24 -7.68 11.06 3.37
CA GLU A 24 -7.43 12.32 4.10
C GLU A 24 -6.91 12.06 5.53
N ARG A 25 -7.55 11.12 6.22
CA ARG A 25 -7.17 10.74 7.59
C ARG A 25 -5.85 9.96 7.67
N LEU A 26 -5.57 9.11 6.68
CA LEU A 26 -4.43 8.18 6.70
C LEU A 26 -3.20 8.71 5.95
N ARG A 27 -3.33 9.77 5.17
CA ARG A 27 -2.30 10.32 4.28
C ARG A 27 -0.93 10.48 4.96
N PRO A 28 -0.81 11.13 6.14
CA PRO A 28 0.51 11.30 6.76
C PRO A 28 1.19 9.96 7.10
N ARG A 29 0.40 8.97 7.54
CA ARG A 29 0.91 7.63 7.89
C ARG A 29 1.29 6.84 6.65
N LEU A 30 0.51 6.95 5.58
CA LEU A 30 0.79 6.28 4.32
C LEU A 30 2.03 6.88 3.64
N GLU A 31 2.18 8.20 3.65
CA GLU A 31 3.36 8.88 3.11
C GLU A 31 4.63 8.49 3.89
N ASP A 32 4.60 8.49 5.23
CA ASP A 32 5.71 8.00 6.05
C ASP A 32 6.05 6.53 5.75
N LEU A 33 5.04 5.66 5.62
CA LEU A 33 5.25 4.25 5.27
C LEU A 33 5.91 4.10 3.89
N LEU A 34 5.41 4.79 2.86
CA LEU A 34 5.97 4.72 1.51
C LEU A 34 7.42 5.22 1.48
N ASN A 35 7.74 6.27 2.23
CA ASN A 35 9.10 6.79 2.37
C ASN A 35 10.03 5.78 3.06
N ARG A 36 9.61 5.20 4.20
CA ARG A 36 10.40 4.17 4.91
C ARG A 36 10.64 2.92 4.08
N ARG A 37 9.74 2.62 3.15
CA ARG A 37 9.87 1.49 2.22
C ARG A 37 10.60 1.86 0.92
N GLY A 38 10.99 3.12 0.74
CA GLY A 38 11.72 3.57 -0.46
C GLY A 38 10.89 3.55 -1.74
N VAL A 39 9.55 3.60 -1.65
CA VAL A 39 8.63 3.48 -2.79
C VAL A 39 7.77 4.74 -3.02
N ALA A 40 8.04 5.82 -2.28
CA ALA A 40 7.30 7.09 -2.39
C ALA A 40 7.38 7.75 -3.79
N ASP A 41 8.46 7.48 -4.53
CA ASP A 41 8.62 7.95 -5.91
C ASP A 41 7.93 7.04 -6.94
N PHE A 42 7.50 5.84 -6.53
CA PHE A 42 6.90 4.83 -7.40
C PHE A 42 5.37 4.73 -7.24
N VAL A 43 4.87 4.93 -6.02
CA VAL A 43 3.44 4.80 -5.68
C VAL A 43 2.83 6.16 -5.36
N ALA A 44 1.84 6.59 -6.13
CA ALA A 44 0.98 7.72 -5.81
C ALA A 44 -0.18 7.29 -4.89
N LEU A 45 -0.61 8.19 -4.01
CA LEU A 45 -1.83 8.02 -3.19
C LEU A 45 -2.97 8.86 -3.78
N ASP A 46 -4.11 8.24 -4.04
CA ASP A 46 -5.27 8.89 -4.63
C ASP A 46 -6.59 8.54 -3.91
N GLY A 47 -7.54 9.47 -3.94
CA GLY A 47 -8.79 9.38 -3.21
C GLY A 47 -10.00 9.28 -4.14
N ASP A 48 -10.81 8.24 -3.98
CA ASP A 48 -12.02 8.02 -4.77
C ASP A 48 -13.26 7.99 -3.85
N VAL A 49 -14.27 8.79 -4.18
CA VAL A 49 -15.53 8.88 -3.41
C VAL A 49 -16.47 7.70 -3.66
N SER A 50 -16.27 6.96 -4.75
CA SER A 50 -17.08 5.79 -5.10
C SER A 50 -16.71 4.53 -4.31
N LEU A 51 -15.50 4.51 -3.72
CA LEU A 51 -15.04 3.41 -2.87
C LEU A 51 -15.68 3.48 -1.48
N GLN A 52 -16.07 2.33 -0.94
CA GLN A 52 -16.54 2.23 0.44
C GLN A 52 -15.36 2.32 1.43
N PRO A 53 -15.61 2.76 2.68
CA PRO A 53 -14.58 2.73 3.72
C PRO A 53 -14.01 1.32 3.91
N GLY A 54 -12.68 1.21 3.84
CA GLY A 54 -11.97 -0.08 3.93
C GLY A 54 -11.81 -0.81 2.59
N GLU A 55 -12.22 -0.21 1.46
CA GLU A 55 -11.81 -0.65 0.13
C GLU A 55 -10.54 0.07 -0.33
N ALA A 56 -9.71 -0.64 -1.10
CA ALA A 56 -8.57 -0.08 -1.79
C ALA A 56 -8.41 -0.72 -3.18
N ARG A 57 -7.82 0.05 -4.10
CA ARG A 57 -7.44 -0.39 -5.44
C ARG A 57 -6.01 0.01 -5.71
N LEU A 58 -5.20 -0.92 -6.23
CA LEU A 58 -3.88 -0.64 -6.75
C LEU A 58 -3.96 -0.67 -8.28
N GLU A 59 -3.60 0.44 -8.93
CA GLU A 59 -3.58 0.59 -10.38
C GLU A 59 -2.14 0.72 -10.88
N TRP A 60 -1.81 0.13 -12.02
CA TRP A 60 -0.51 0.30 -12.68
C TRP A 60 -0.69 0.24 -14.20
N ARG A 61 0.38 0.51 -14.96
CA ARG A 61 0.32 0.41 -16.43
C ARG A 61 -0.02 -1.02 -16.85
N GLY A 62 -1.18 -1.19 -17.49
CA GLY A 62 -1.64 -2.47 -18.00
C GLY A 62 -2.48 -3.31 -17.04
N GLY A 63 -2.84 -2.80 -15.85
CA GLY A 63 -3.69 -3.57 -14.94
C GLY A 63 -4.13 -2.86 -13.67
N GLN A 64 -5.00 -3.52 -12.93
CA GLN A 64 -5.44 -3.11 -11.60
C GLN A 64 -5.69 -4.33 -10.71
N SER A 65 -5.52 -4.16 -9.40
CA SER A 65 -5.94 -5.09 -8.37
C SER A 65 -6.87 -4.37 -7.40
N ARG A 66 -8.01 -4.97 -7.07
CA ARG A 66 -8.96 -4.44 -6.10
C ARG A 66 -9.01 -5.35 -4.89
N ARG A 67 -9.06 -4.74 -3.71
CA ARG A 67 -9.23 -5.44 -2.44
C ARG A 67 -10.32 -4.76 -1.61
N GLY A 68 -11.30 -5.56 -1.20
CA GLY A 68 -12.28 -5.17 -0.20
C GLY A 68 -11.79 -5.43 1.22
N ARG A 69 -12.53 -4.91 2.20
CA ARG A 69 -12.17 -5.00 3.63
C ARG A 69 -11.86 -6.42 4.11
N ALA A 70 -12.66 -7.41 3.70
CA ALA A 70 -12.47 -8.81 4.10
C ALA A 70 -11.15 -9.38 3.56
N GLU A 71 -10.82 -9.09 2.30
CA GLU A 71 -9.58 -9.54 1.67
C GLU A 71 -8.35 -8.84 2.27
N ILE A 72 -8.47 -7.55 2.59
CA ILE A 72 -7.42 -6.80 3.29
C ILE A 72 -7.22 -7.39 4.70
N ALA A 73 -8.31 -7.66 5.42
CA ALA A 73 -8.23 -8.26 6.75
C ALA A 73 -7.58 -9.66 6.70
N ALA A 74 -7.93 -10.48 5.70
CA ALA A 74 -7.31 -11.78 5.49
C ALA A 74 -5.81 -11.67 5.15
N ALA A 75 -5.42 -10.72 4.30
CA ALA A 75 -4.01 -10.49 3.96
C ALA A 75 -3.21 -10.00 5.18
N ILE A 76 -3.79 -9.11 5.99
CA ILE A 76 -3.21 -8.69 7.27
C ILE A 76 -3.06 -9.90 8.19
N ALA A 77 -4.11 -10.70 8.37
CA ALA A 77 -4.07 -11.89 9.20
C ALA A 77 -2.97 -12.86 8.74
N ALA A 78 -2.80 -13.07 7.43
CA ALA A 78 -1.73 -13.92 6.89
C ALA A 78 -0.32 -13.36 7.16
N LEU A 79 -0.13 -12.04 7.24
CA LEU A 79 1.14 -11.44 7.65
C LEU A 79 1.43 -11.63 9.14
N PHE A 80 0.40 -11.91 9.95
CA PHE A 80 0.49 -12.09 11.40
C PHE A 80 0.15 -13.52 11.84
N ASP A 81 0.02 -14.47 10.90
CA ASP A 81 -0.27 -15.87 11.20
C ASP A 81 1.03 -16.52 11.75
N PRO A 82 1.05 -16.97 13.01
CA PRO A 82 2.27 -17.23 13.79
C PRO A 82 2.94 -18.58 13.49
N LEU A 83 2.98 -19.00 12.23
CA LEU A 83 3.72 -20.20 11.82
C LEU A 83 5.25 -20.00 11.75
N ASP A 84 5.75 -18.86 12.22
CA ASP A 84 7.18 -18.57 12.37
C ASP A 84 7.60 -18.32 13.85
N ILE A 85 6.66 -18.40 14.80
CA ILE A 85 7.00 -18.29 16.24
C ILE A 85 7.53 -19.63 16.78
N GLN A 86 6.99 -20.75 16.28
CA GLN A 86 7.38 -22.09 16.71
C GLN A 86 8.78 -22.51 16.23
N GLU A 87 9.23 -22.05 15.04
CA GLU A 87 10.61 -22.28 14.59
C GLU A 87 11.62 -21.43 15.37
N MET A 88 11.22 -20.22 15.79
CA MET A 88 12.09 -19.30 16.54
C MET A 88 12.23 -19.68 18.03
N GLU A 89 11.20 -20.27 18.64
CA GLU A 89 11.27 -20.89 19.98
C GLU A 89 12.12 -22.17 19.96
N ALA A 90 11.97 -23.02 18.93
CA ALA A 90 12.77 -24.23 18.79
C ALA A 90 14.27 -23.96 18.54
N LEU A 91 14.62 -22.80 17.99
CA LEU A 91 16.02 -22.36 17.86
C LEU A 91 16.60 -21.85 19.19
N HIS A 92 15.77 -21.31 20.08
CA HIS A 92 16.18 -20.81 21.40
C HIS A 92 16.38 -21.92 22.44
N GLU A 93 15.65 -23.03 22.36
CA GLU A 93 15.81 -24.17 23.29
C GLU A 93 16.99 -25.09 22.93
N ARG A 94 17.66 -24.87 21.80
CA ARG A 94 18.79 -25.68 21.30
C ARG A 94 20.15 -24.98 21.37
N ALA A 95 20.20 -23.74 21.88
CA ALA A 95 21.41 -22.95 22.11
C ALA A 95 21.77 -22.93 23.60
#